data_AF-A0A7X6KU08-F1
#
_entry.id   AF-A0A7X6KU08-F1
#
_cell.length_a   1.000
_cell.length_b   1.000
_cell.length_c   1.000
_cell.angle_alpha   90.00
_cell.angle_beta   90.00
_cell.angle_gamma   90.00
#
_symmetry.space_group_name_H-M   'P 1'
#
loop_
_entity.id
_entity.type
_entity.pdbx_description
1 polymer ?
#
loop_
_entity_poly.entity_id
_entity_poly.type
_entity_poly.pdbx_seq_one_letter_code
_entity_poly.pdbx_strand_id
1 'polypeptide(L)'
;MRYFAHDALDSNCALSGESLAHRLLKVELAHAIRAAGWDAQLEVPGEGWRADVLASHPASSRRMAWEAQLSGQTPDETVERTANPNRAGVAVCWVSDKRASWLGSAPGVRIQRDDDGLRVVEGHARLQAFWCMNTKRCDDFVFGHGGGPCDGHGRWSTPDSILLSTFVGYVLRGQVRPHHARVQRRDEIGPWVWTTPAYLQLAAELSRAQDRRDVWRRRQDELRDEHERNILALLDRQEQLRRPVTDWMLRERGKQVVVADKERSPRWAMGVPVHFGQEVLGVISPVASRVDDVAHRLAGVTLFAQSNAERDRIVSATRRRLEVVVLPPGGSTPKPV
;
A
#
# COMPACT_ATOMS: atom_id res chain seq x y z
N MET A 1 3.68 33.45 65.90
CA MET A 1 3.40 32.82 64.58
C MET A 1 3.17 33.94 63.58
N ARG A 2 4.08 34.12 62.62
CA ARG A 2 3.91 35.06 61.51
C ARG A 2 3.38 34.27 60.32
N TYR A 3 2.15 34.55 59.91
CA TYR A 3 1.59 34.05 58.66
C TYR A 3 2.29 34.77 57.51
N PHE A 4 2.99 34.03 56.65
CA PHE A 4 3.40 34.53 55.34
C PHE A 4 2.24 34.33 54.38
N ALA A 5 1.46 35.39 54.16
CA ALA A 5 0.53 35.48 53.05
C ALA A 5 1.25 36.20 51.90
N HIS A 6 1.31 35.55 50.73
CA HIS A 6 1.80 36.17 49.50
C HIS A 6 0.60 36.76 48.76
N ASP A 7 0.70 38.03 48.37
CA ASP A 7 -0.31 38.74 47.61
C ASP A 7 -0.26 38.28 46.14
N ALA A 8 -1.34 37.65 45.67
CA ALA A 8 -1.43 37.02 44.35
C ALA A 8 -1.82 38.00 43.22
N LEU A 9 -1.90 39.31 43.52
CA LEU A 9 -2.46 40.32 42.63
C LEU A 9 -1.43 41.11 41.80
N ASP A 10 -0.13 40.83 41.95
CA ASP A 10 0.89 41.43 41.09
C ASP A 10 1.06 40.62 39.79
N SER A 11 0.70 41.25 38.66
CA SER A 11 0.62 40.67 37.31
C SER A 11 1.96 40.19 36.71
N ASN A 12 3.04 40.17 37.49
CA ASN A 12 4.39 39.78 37.06
C ASN A 12 5.07 38.78 38.01
N CYS A 13 4.30 38.03 38.80
CA CYS A 13 4.83 36.95 39.62
C CYS A 13 5.11 35.70 38.75
N ALA A 14 6.39 35.31 38.61
CA ALA A 14 6.80 34.09 37.90
C ALA A 14 6.25 32.77 38.51
N LEU A 15 5.63 32.84 39.70
CA LEU A 15 4.97 31.71 40.38
C LEU A 15 3.46 31.62 40.09
N SER A 16 2.87 32.62 39.43
CA SER A 16 1.45 32.65 39.10
C SER A 16 1.21 31.93 37.76
N GLY A 17 0.91 30.64 37.80
CA GLY A 17 0.33 29.92 36.66
C GLY A 17 0.76 28.46 36.48
N GLU A 18 1.92 28.07 37.00
CA GLU A 18 2.42 26.69 36.84
C GLU A 18 2.07 25.80 38.04
N SER A 19 1.41 24.66 37.80
CA SER A 19 1.04 23.73 38.86
C SER A 19 2.27 23.02 39.46
N LEU A 20 2.19 22.63 40.73
CA LEU A 20 3.23 21.82 41.39
C LEU A 20 3.51 20.52 40.62
N ALA A 21 2.47 19.89 40.09
CA ALA A 21 2.59 18.67 39.28
C ALA A 21 3.46 18.90 38.03
N HIS A 22 3.32 20.07 37.39
CA HIS A 22 4.11 20.41 36.20
C HIS A 22 5.59 20.57 36.55
N ARG A 23 5.89 21.32 37.62
CA ARG A 23 7.27 21.51 38.11
C ARG A 23 7.93 20.19 38.51
N LEU A 24 7.20 19.33 39.21
CA LEU A 24 7.71 18.01 39.60
C LEU A 24 8.02 17.15 38.37
N LEU A 25 7.18 17.16 37.34
CA LEU A 25 7.46 16.41 36.11
C LEU A 25 8.74 16.89 35.43
N LYS A 26 8.98 18.20 35.34
CA LYS A 26 10.22 18.75 34.77
C LYS A 26 11.46 18.31 35.56
N VAL A 27 11.38 18.30 36.89
CA VAL A 27 12.46 17.82 37.75
C VAL A 27 12.74 16.33 37.55
N GLU A 28 11.70 15.49 37.49
CA GLU A 28 11.83 14.05 37.22
C GLU A 28 12.47 13.78 35.85
N LEU A 29 12.06 14.53 34.82
CA LEU A 29 12.67 14.46 33.49
C LEU A 29 14.14 14.87 33.53
N ALA A 30 14.47 16.00 34.17
CA ALA A 30 15.86 16.45 34.30
C ALA A 30 16.73 15.42 35.04
N HIS A 31 16.19 14.80 36.09
CA HIS A 31 16.88 13.72 36.81
C HIS A 31 17.10 12.49 35.93
N ALA A 32 16.07 12.04 35.20
CA ALA A 32 16.17 10.92 34.27
C ALA A 32 17.20 11.17 33.14
N ILE A 33 17.24 12.38 32.59
CA ILE A 33 18.21 12.79 31.56
C ILE A 33 19.64 12.72 32.11
N ARG A 34 19.87 13.27 33.32
CA ARG A 34 21.18 13.23 33.99
C ARG A 34 21.61 11.80 34.32
N ALA A 35 20.69 10.97 34.79
CA ALA A 35 20.95 9.54 35.04
C ALA A 35 21.32 8.77 33.76
N ALA A 36 20.87 9.24 32.60
CA ALA A 36 21.27 8.71 31.30
C ALA A 36 22.62 9.26 30.78
N GLY A 37 23.31 10.10 31.56
CA GLY A 37 24.62 10.66 31.24
C GLY A 37 24.60 11.89 30.34
N TRP A 38 23.45 12.55 30.20
CA TRP A 38 23.29 13.79 29.44
C TRP A 38 23.22 15.00 30.36
N ASP A 39 23.57 16.18 29.85
CA ASP A 39 23.30 17.43 30.56
C ASP A 39 21.81 17.78 30.45
N ALA A 40 21.22 18.32 31.52
CA ALA A 40 19.81 18.68 31.58
C ALA A 40 19.62 20.07 32.17
N GLN A 41 19.02 20.97 31.40
CA GLN A 41 18.73 22.35 31.83
C GLN A 41 17.23 22.62 31.74
N LEU A 42 16.70 23.34 32.72
CA LEU A 42 15.27 23.70 32.79
C LEU A 42 15.00 25.04 32.12
N GLU A 43 13.83 25.20 31.51
CA GLU A 43 13.33 26.46 30.93
C GLU A 43 14.31 27.12 29.95
N VAL A 44 14.93 26.34 29.06
CA VAL A 44 15.97 26.85 28.16
C VAL A 44 15.32 27.59 26.98
N PRO A 45 15.59 28.90 26.81
CA PRO A 45 15.08 29.65 25.66
C PRO A 45 15.87 29.30 24.39
N GLY A 46 15.16 29.30 23.27
CA GLY A 46 15.70 29.32 21.92
C GLY A 46 15.03 30.42 21.10
N GLU A 47 15.34 30.49 19.80
CA GLU A 47 14.75 31.48 18.91
C GLU A 47 13.27 31.16 18.64
N GLY A 48 12.37 31.87 19.33
CA GLY A 48 10.91 31.68 19.17
C GLY A 48 10.36 30.40 19.83
N TRP A 49 11.12 29.78 20.74
CA TRP A 49 10.67 28.63 21.53
C TRP A 49 11.37 28.61 22.90
N ARG A 50 10.83 27.83 23.84
CA ARG A 50 11.46 27.55 25.14
C ARG A 50 11.17 26.10 25.49
N ALA A 51 12.21 25.33 25.80
CA ALA A 51 12.05 23.95 26.25
C ALA A 51 11.86 23.91 27.76
N ASP A 52 10.87 23.13 28.21
CA ASP A 52 10.70 22.86 29.63
C ASP A 52 11.93 22.18 30.22
N VAL A 53 12.47 21.17 29.53
CA VAL A 53 13.77 20.54 29.86
C VAL A 53 14.57 20.28 28.58
N LEU A 54 15.75 20.87 28.46
CA LEU A 54 16.66 20.61 27.35
C LEU A 54 17.74 19.60 27.76
N ALA A 55 17.77 18.46 27.05
CA ALA A 55 18.82 17.47 27.12
C ALA A 55 19.92 17.78 26.09
N SER A 56 21.18 17.85 26.52
CA SER A 56 22.33 18.05 25.64
C SER A 56 23.34 16.92 25.79
N HIS A 57 23.77 16.33 24.67
CA HIS A 57 24.77 15.28 24.69
C HIS A 57 26.15 15.87 25.06
N PRO A 58 26.91 15.28 25.99
CA PRO A 58 28.13 15.90 26.51
C PRO A 58 29.26 16.04 25.46
N ALA A 59 29.31 15.13 24.48
CA ALA A 59 30.37 15.08 23.46
C ALA A 59 29.89 15.34 22.01
N SER A 60 28.63 15.74 21.80
CA SER A 60 28.12 15.96 20.44
C SER A 60 27.12 17.11 20.42
N SER A 61 26.80 17.64 19.24
CA SER A 61 25.80 18.70 19.08
C SER A 61 24.35 18.25 19.21
N ARG A 62 24.11 16.96 19.54
CA ARG A 62 22.76 16.41 19.69
C ARG A 62 22.06 17.04 20.89
N ARG A 63 20.86 17.57 20.64
CA ARG A 63 20.01 18.21 21.63
C ARG A 63 18.57 17.72 21.50
N MET A 64 17.87 17.63 22.62
CA MET A 64 16.48 17.18 22.66
C MET A 64 15.70 17.92 23.74
N ALA A 65 14.60 18.55 23.38
CA ALA A 65 13.63 19.15 24.26
C ALA A 65 12.64 18.08 24.77
N TRP A 66 12.38 18.11 26.07
CA TRP A 66 11.35 17.33 26.74
C TRP A 66 10.31 18.31 27.28
N GLU A 67 9.12 18.27 26.70
CA GLU A 67 8.04 19.22 27.00
C GLU A 67 7.00 18.56 27.90
N ALA A 68 6.74 19.15 29.05
CA ALA A 68 5.74 18.69 29.99
C ALA A 68 4.41 19.42 29.69
N GLN A 69 3.37 18.67 29.33
CA GLN A 69 2.10 19.26 28.92
C GLN A 69 0.96 18.66 29.72
N LEU A 70 0.63 19.34 30.83
CA LEU A 70 -0.43 18.92 31.78
C LEU A 70 -1.76 19.68 31.59
N SER A 71 -1.74 20.79 30.86
CA SER A 71 -2.91 21.57 30.47
C SER A 71 -3.43 21.20 29.08
N GLY A 72 -4.66 21.60 28.78
CA GLY A 72 -5.28 21.38 27.47
C GLY A 72 -4.47 22.05 26.36
N GLN A 73 -4.25 21.32 25.28
CA GLN A 73 -3.60 21.78 24.06
C GLN A 73 -4.23 21.04 22.89
N THR A 74 -4.35 21.70 21.74
CA THR A 74 -4.87 21.09 20.52
C THR A 74 -3.76 20.38 19.74
N PRO A 75 -4.09 19.37 18.91
CA PRO A 75 -3.12 18.72 18.04
C PRO A 75 -2.30 19.69 17.16
N ASP A 76 -2.96 20.69 16.58
CA ASP A 76 -2.31 21.64 15.66
C ASP A 76 -1.30 22.53 16.40
N GLU A 77 -1.65 23.01 17.59
CA GLU A 77 -0.72 23.76 18.45
C GLU A 77 0.50 22.91 18.86
N THR A 78 0.30 21.61 19.14
CA THR A 78 1.40 20.70 19.46
C THR A 78 2.33 20.53 18.25
N VAL A 79 1.79 20.37 17.04
CA VAL A 79 2.59 20.28 15.81
C VAL A 79 3.38 21.56 15.56
N GLU A 80 2.75 22.73 15.71
CA GLU A 80 3.41 24.02 15.54
C GLU A 80 4.54 24.23 16.56
N ARG A 81 4.27 24.00 17.85
CA ARG A 81 5.27 24.10 18.91
C ARG A 81 6.41 23.08 18.75
N THR A 82 6.16 21.95 18.10
CA THR A 82 7.18 20.96 17.75
C THR A 82 8.08 21.44 16.60
N ALA A 83 7.55 22.23 15.66
CA ALA A 83 8.27 22.63 14.47
C ALA A 83 9.43 23.61 14.77
N ASN A 84 9.26 24.55 15.70
CA ASN A 84 10.26 25.59 15.98
C ASN A 84 11.59 25.02 16.54
N PRO A 85 11.60 24.18 17.61
CA PRO A 85 12.83 23.53 18.06
C PRO A 85 13.45 22.62 16.99
N ASN A 86 12.62 21.91 16.23
CA ASN A 86 13.11 21.02 15.16
C ASN A 86 13.87 21.78 14.07
N ARG A 87 13.42 22.98 13.67
CA ARG A 87 14.17 23.84 12.73
C ARG A 87 15.54 24.25 13.27
N ALA A 88 15.68 24.36 14.59
CA ALA A 88 16.95 24.62 15.27
C ALA A 88 17.80 23.35 15.52
N GLY A 89 17.40 22.19 14.97
CA GLY A 89 18.08 20.91 15.16
C GLY A 89 17.88 20.30 16.56
N VAL A 90 16.85 20.72 17.29
CA VAL A 90 16.48 20.19 18.61
C VAL A 90 15.29 19.26 18.44
N ALA A 91 15.48 17.96 18.67
CA ALA A 91 14.38 16.99 18.66
C ALA A 91 13.42 17.24 19.84
N VAL A 92 12.16 16.83 19.75
CA VAL A 92 11.15 17.07 20.80
C VAL A 92 10.50 15.76 21.26
N CYS A 93 10.25 15.62 22.55
CA CYS A 93 9.31 14.64 23.12
C CYS A 93 8.34 15.34 24.08
N TRP A 94 7.05 15.20 23.81
CA TRP A 94 5.98 15.65 24.70
C TRP A 94 5.65 14.60 25.76
N VAL A 95 5.35 15.03 26.99
CA VAL A 95 5.00 14.15 28.11
C VAL A 95 3.73 14.66 28.78
N SER A 96 2.72 13.82 28.92
CA SER A 96 1.45 14.15 29.58
C SER A 96 1.01 13.09 30.57
N ASP A 97 0.37 13.49 31.66
CA ASP A 97 -0.29 12.58 32.61
C ASP A 97 -1.70 12.16 32.16
N LYS A 98 -2.28 12.89 31.21
CA LYS A 98 -3.61 12.66 30.66
C LYS A 98 -3.52 12.02 29.29
N ARG A 99 -4.62 11.38 28.88
CA ARG A 99 -4.82 11.00 27.48
C ARG A 99 -5.23 12.22 26.67
N ALA A 100 -4.26 13.08 26.41
CA ALA A 100 -4.47 14.32 25.69
C ALA A 100 -4.86 14.06 24.23
N SER A 101 -5.73 14.90 23.67
CA SER A 101 -6.22 14.78 22.29
C SER A 101 -5.10 14.93 21.25
N TRP A 102 -4.00 15.61 21.60
CA TRP A 102 -2.82 15.76 20.75
C TRP A 102 -1.91 14.53 20.73
N LEU A 103 -2.10 13.54 21.62
CA LEU A 103 -1.22 12.37 21.67
C LEU A 103 -1.26 11.62 20.33
N GLY A 104 -0.10 11.48 19.69
CA GLY A 104 0.04 10.91 18.34
C GLY A 104 0.09 11.93 17.21
N SER A 105 -0.17 13.23 17.45
CA SER A 105 0.03 14.31 16.46
C SER A 105 1.49 14.76 16.36
N ALA A 106 2.27 14.55 17.43
CA ALA A 106 3.70 14.79 17.51
C ALA A 106 4.36 13.68 18.37
N PRO A 107 5.70 13.54 18.34
CA PRO A 107 6.39 12.60 19.22
C PRO A 107 6.11 12.88 20.69
N GLY A 108 5.39 11.97 21.34
CA GLY A 108 5.02 12.15 22.74
C GLY A 108 4.58 10.86 23.41
N VAL A 109 4.50 10.92 24.73
CA VAL A 109 4.16 9.80 25.59
C VAL A 109 3.15 10.21 26.66
N ARG A 110 2.30 9.26 27.04
CA ARG A 110 1.49 9.37 28.25
C ARG A 110 2.17 8.66 29.39
N ILE A 111 2.17 9.29 30.55
CA ILE A 111 2.69 8.73 31.78
C ILE A 111 1.58 8.51 32.81
N GLN A 112 1.80 7.57 33.71
CA GLN A 112 1.03 7.38 34.94
C GLN A 112 1.98 7.17 36.10
N ARG A 113 1.55 7.53 37.30
CA ARG A 113 2.28 7.24 38.53
C ARG A 113 1.76 5.96 39.15
N ASP A 114 2.66 5.09 39.57
CA ASP A 114 2.41 3.95 40.43
C ASP A 114 3.41 3.93 41.60
N ASP A 115 3.45 2.82 42.34
CA ASP A 115 4.31 2.65 43.52
C ASP A 115 5.82 2.69 43.19
N ASP A 116 6.21 2.32 41.96
CA ASP A 116 7.60 2.29 41.50
C ASP A 116 8.05 3.61 40.85
N GLY A 117 7.11 4.51 40.53
CA GLY A 117 7.37 5.85 40.02
C GLY A 117 6.53 6.22 38.80
N LEU A 118 7.08 7.10 37.95
CA LEU A 118 6.42 7.48 36.70
C LEU A 118 6.69 6.44 35.62
N ARG A 119 5.65 5.94 34.98
CA ARG A 119 5.70 4.96 33.89
C ARG A 119 5.10 5.50 32.62
N VAL A 120 5.76 5.25 31.50
CA VAL A 120 5.23 5.46 30.15
C VAL A 120 4.23 4.34 29.84
N VAL A 121 3.00 4.72 29.55
CA VAL A 121 1.85 3.81 29.38
C VAL A 121 1.19 3.94 27.99
N GLU A 122 1.56 4.95 27.20
CA GLU A 122 1.10 5.17 25.83
C GLU A 122 2.13 6.00 25.07
N GLY A 123 2.15 5.90 23.74
CA GLY A 123 3.06 6.65 22.87
C GLY A 123 4.34 5.90 22.48
N HIS A 124 4.72 4.85 23.22
CA HIS A 124 5.67 3.83 22.75
C HIS A 124 4.94 2.67 22.08
N ALA A 125 5.54 2.10 21.03
CA ALA A 125 4.88 1.10 20.21
C ALA A 125 5.81 -0.03 19.77
N ARG A 126 5.23 -1.22 19.60
CA ARG A 126 5.83 -2.36 18.90
C ARG A 126 5.01 -2.72 17.67
N LEU A 127 5.71 -3.20 16.64
CA LEU A 127 5.09 -3.77 15.46
C LEU A 127 5.15 -5.30 15.54
N GLN A 128 3.99 -5.95 15.46
CA GLN A 128 3.91 -7.39 15.22
C GLN A 128 3.59 -7.61 13.76
N ALA A 129 4.48 -8.28 13.04
CA ALA A 129 4.23 -8.67 11.65
C ALA A 129 4.01 -10.17 11.54
N PHE A 130 3.14 -10.56 10.60
CA PHE A 130 2.87 -11.92 10.23
C PHE A 130 2.77 -12.04 8.71
N TRP A 131 3.23 -13.18 8.20
CA TRP A 131 3.29 -13.47 6.78
C TRP A 131 2.50 -14.75 6.52
N CYS A 132 1.67 -14.77 5.47
CA CYS A 132 0.99 -15.99 5.05
C CYS A 132 2.05 -17.00 4.57
N MET A 133 2.41 -17.95 5.43
CA MET A 133 3.32 -19.02 5.07
C MET A 133 2.62 -19.96 4.09
N ASN A 134 2.97 -19.87 2.82
CA ASN A 134 2.67 -20.87 1.78
C ASN A 134 1.19 -21.18 1.50
N THR A 135 0.25 -20.51 2.16
CA THR A 135 -1.14 -20.50 1.75
C THR A 135 -1.27 -19.44 0.66
N LYS A 136 -1.75 -19.83 -0.53
CA LYS A 136 -1.98 -18.93 -1.67
C LYS A 136 -3.08 -17.87 -1.42
N ARG A 137 -3.32 -17.49 -0.17
CA ARG A 137 -4.44 -16.66 0.28
C ARG A 137 -4.01 -15.81 1.46
N CYS A 138 -3.98 -14.49 1.24
CA CYS A 138 -4.23 -13.53 2.30
C CYS A 138 -5.75 -13.51 2.49
N ASP A 139 -6.22 -13.98 3.65
CA ASP A 139 -7.64 -14.33 3.88
C ASP A 139 -8.62 -13.15 3.76
N ASP A 140 -8.17 -11.90 3.84
CA ASP A 140 -9.06 -10.75 3.82
C ASP A 140 -9.60 -10.38 2.42
N PHE A 141 -9.08 -10.97 1.35
CA PHE A 141 -9.62 -10.73 0.00
C PHE A 141 -9.58 -12.01 -0.82
N VAL A 142 -10.77 -12.49 -1.20
CA VAL A 142 -10.98 -13.58 -2.16
C VAL A 142 -10.42 -13.13 -3.53
N PHE A 143 -9.11 -13.27 -3.73
CA PHE A 143 -8.51 -13.16 -5.05
C PHE A 143 -8.73 -14.49 -5.77
N GLY A 144 -9.40 -14.43 -6.92
CA GLY A 144 -9.69 -15.60 -7.75
C GLY A 144 -8.42 -16.40 -8.02
N HIS A 145 -8.44 -17.69 -7.65
CA HIS A 145 -7.54 -18.83 -7.95
C HIS A 145 -6.02 -18.66 -8.23
N GLY A 146 -5.42 -17.47 -8.15
CA GLY A 146 -4.07 -17.18 -8.65
C GLY A 146 -3.00 -16.91 -7.59
N GLY A 147 -3.36 -16.63 -6.33
CA GLY A 147 -2.39 -16.46 -5.23
C GLY A 147 -1.31 -15.41 -5.51
N GLY A 148 -1.67 -14.13 -5.42
CA GLY A 148 -0.70 -13.03 -5.52
C GLY A 148 0.29 -12.99 -4.34
N PRO A 149 1.34 -12.15 -4.41
CA PRO A 149 2.28 -12.00 -3.31
C PRO A 149 1.57 -11.46 -2.07
N CYS A 150 1.91 -12.02 -0.90
CA CYS A 150 1.47 -11.50 0.39
C CYS A 150 1.99 -10.07 0.57
N ASP A 151 1.11 -9.14 0.95
CA ASP A 151 1.45 -7.75 1.30
C ASP A 151 2.06 -7.60 2.69
N GLY A 152 2.16 -8.71 3.42
CA GLY A 152 2.53 -8.71 4.82
C GLY A 152 1.42 -8.12 5.66
N HIS A 153 1.26 -8.68 6.84
CA HIS A 153 0.30 -8.18 7.79
C HIS A 153 1.03 -7.65 9.01
N GLY A 154 0.58 -6.52 9.52
CA GLY A 154 1.21 -5.87 10.64
C GLY A 154 0.18 -5.19 11.51
N ARG A 155 0.33 -5.31 12.83
CA ARG A 155 -0.43 -4.55 13.79
C ARG A 155 0.51 -3.80 14.71
N TRP A 156 0.30 -2.49 14.83
CA TRP A 156 0.98 -1.72 15.83
C TRP A 156 0.21 -1.77 17.15
N SER A 157 0.93 -1.87 18.26
CA SER A 157 0.33 -1.93 19.60
C SER A 157 1.24 -1.27 20.64
N THR A 158 0.62 -0.76 21.70
CA THR A 158 1.34 -0.30 22.91
C THR A 158 1.79 -1.53 23.70
N PRO A 159 3.11 -1.72 23.94
CA PRO A 159 3.58 -2.80 24.80
C PRO A 159 3.42 -2.43 26.28
N ASP A 160 3.88 -3.30 27.18
CA ASP A 160 3.81 -3.07 28.62
C ASP A 160 4.46 -1.74 29.05
N SER A 161 3.98 -1.20 30.16
CA SER A 161 4.47 0.08 30.68
C SER A 161 5.91 -0.02 31.18
N ILE A 162 6.68 1.04 30.94
CA ILE A 162 8.10 1.11 31.33
C ILE A 162 8.36 2.35 32.19
N LEU A 163 9.33 2.29 33.10
CA LEU A 163 9.72 3.46 33.88
C LEU A 163 10.14 4.61 32.95
N LEU A 164 9.73 5.83 33.29
CA LEU A 164 10.06 7.05 32.55
C LEU A 164 11.58 7.22 32.42
N SER A 165 12.33 6.94 33.47
CA SER A 165 13.79 6.97 33.47
C SER A 165 14.40 6.01 32.45
N THR A 166 13.88 4.77 32.37
CA THR A 166 14.29 3.77 31.39
C THR A 166 13.97 4.23 29.97
N PHE A 167 12.76 4.76 29.73
CA PHE A 167 12.36 5.30 28.44
C PHE A 167 13.27 6.45 27.99
N VAL A 168 13.50 7.45 28.85
CA VAL A 168 14.41 8.58 28.59
C VAL A 168 15.79 8.07 28.22
N GLY A 169 16.34 7.11 28.97
CA GLY A 169 17.61 6.49 28.66
C GLY A 169 17.65 5.83 27.28
N TYR A 170 16.60 5.10 26.89
CA TYR A 170 16.50 4.49 25.56
C TYR A 170 16.42 5.51 24.43
N VAL A 171 15.67 6.59 24.62
CA VAL A 171 15.54 7.68 23.66
C VAL A 171 16.88 8.39 23.46
N LEU A 172 17.55 8.79 24.54
CA LEU A 172 18.82 9.53 24.47
C LEU A 172 19.95 8.67 23.89
N ARG A 173 19.98 7.37 24.19
CA ARG A 173 20.90 6.41 23.54
C ARG A 173 20.53 6.06 22.10
N GLY A 174 19.39 6.55 21.59
CA GLY A 174 18.92 6.29 20.22
C GLY A 174 18.46 4.84 19.98
N GLN A 175 18.21 4.09 21.05
CA GLN A 175 17.64 2.74 21.05
C GLN A 175 16.14 2.76 20.77
N VAL A 176 15.48 3.87 21.09
CA VAL A 176 14.10 4.19 20.74
C VAL A 176 14.08 5.52 20.00
N ARG A 177 13.28 5.61 18.93
CA ARG A 177 13.24 6.76 18.02
C ARG A 177 11.79 7.11 17.67
N PRO A 178 11.49 8.38 17.38
CA PRO A 178 10.17 8.76 16.92
C PRO A 178 9.97 8.24 15.49
N HIS A 179 8.79 7.74 15.20
CA HIS A 179 8.40 7.21 13.90
C HIS A 179 6.96 7.60 13.59
N HIS A 180 6.72 8.01 12.35
CA HIS A 180 5.38 8.23 11.84
C HIS A 180 4.85 6.93 11.22
N ALA A 181 4.21 6.11 12.05
CA ALA A 181 3.64 4.83 11.70
C ALA A 181 2.43 4.98 10.76
N ARG A 182 2.34 4.07 9.78
CA ARG A 182 1.10 3.86 9.02
C ARG A 182 0.15 3.03 9.88
N VAL A 183 -0.71 3.73 10.61
CA VAL A 183 -1.71 3.10 11.49
C VAL A 183 -2.99 2.75 10.74
N GLN A 184 -3.53 1.58 11.02
CA GLN A 184 -4.84 1.14 10.55
C GLN A 184 -5.92 1.53 11.56
N ARG A 185 -7.19 1.56 11.13
CA ARG A 185 -8.33 1.88 12.01
C ARG A 185 -8.46 0.96 13.24
N ARG A 186 -7.88 -0.25 13.19
CA ARG A 186 -7.88 -1.24 14.27
C ARG A 186 -6.67 -1.13 15.22
N ASP A 187 -5.72 -0.25 14.92
CA ASP A 187 -4.58 0.00 15.80
C ASP A 187 -5.02 0.90 16.96
N GLU A 188 -4.48 0.62 18.15
CA GLU A 188 -4.83 1.32 19.39
C GLU A 188 -3.92 2.54 19.65
N ILE A 189 -3.20 3.00 18.62
CA ILE A 189 -2.16 4.03 18.73
C ILE A 189 -2.33 5.13 17.66
N GLY A 190 -1.75 6.29 17.93
CA GLY A 190 -1.65 7.39 16.97
C GLY A 190 -0.50 7.19 15.97
N PRO A 191 -0.41 8.05 14.93
CA PRO A 191 0.60 7.92 13.89
C PRO A 191 2.02 8.22 14.39
N TRP A 192 2.23 9.20 15.28
CA TRP A 192 3.54 9.38 15.90
C TRP A 192 3.73 8.45 17.10
N VAL A 193 4.78 7.62 17.03
CA VAL A 193 5.11 6.62 18.05
C VAL A 193 6.60 6.61 18.34
N TRP A 194 6.97 6.21 19.55
CA TRP A 194 8.34 5.89 19.91
C TRP A 194 8.57 4.39 19.78
N THR A 195 9.50 3.98 18.91
CA THR A 195 9.74 2.55 18.65
C THR A 195 11.22 2.24 18.42
N THR A 196 11.56 0.95 18.39
CA THR A 196 12.95 0.50 18.23
C THR A 196 13.32 0.35 16.76
N PRO A 197 14.62 0.47 16.40
CA PRO A 197 15.07 0.26 15.02
C PRO A 197 14.66 -1.08 14.40
N ALA A 198 14.54 -2.15 15.20
CA ALA A 198 14.08 -3.45 14.73
C ALA A 198 12.65 -3.40 14.16
N TYR A 199 11.74 -2.69 14.83
CA TYR A 199 10.38 -2.51 14.33
C TYR A 199 10.30 -1.57 13.12
N LEU A 200 11.24 -0.62 13.00
CA LEU A 200 11.34 0.21 11.78
C LEU A 200 11.76 -0.60 10.55
N GLN A 201 12.70 -1.53 10.72
CA GLN A 201 13.09 -2.44 9.64
C GLN A 201 11.90 -3.30 9.20
N LEU A 202 11.16 -3.84 10.18
CA LEU A 202 9.97 -4.63 9.91
C LEU A 202 8.86 -3.81 9.21
N ALA A 203 8.64 -2.57 9.62
CA ALA A 203 7.70 -1.65 8.96
C ALA A 203 8.10 -1.37 7.50
N ALA A 204 9.41 -1.21 7.24
CA ALA A 204 9.93 -1.04 5.89
C ALA A 204 9.73 -2.31 5.04
N GLU A 205 9.88 -3.50 5.62
CA GLU A 205 9.60 -4.76 4.93
C GLU A 205 8.13 -4.91 4.54
N LEU A 206 7.21 -4.58 5.44
CA LEU A 206 5.77 -4.54 5.15
C LEU A 206 5.46 -3.54 4.02
N SER A 207 6.02 -2.33 4.06
CA SER A 207 5.82 -1.35 2.98
C SER A 207 6.29 -1.89 1.63
N ARG A 208 7.48 -2.51 1.56
CA ARG A 208 7.97 -3.10 0.32
C ARG A 208 7.09 -4.25 -0.17
N ALA A 209 6.48 -5.01 0.73
CA ALA A 209 5.57 -6.09 0.36
C ALA A 209 4.24 -5.56 -0.21
N GLN A 210 3.70 -4.50 0.37
CA GLN A 210 2.56 -3.76 -0.18
C GLN A 210 2.86 -3.23 -1.58
N ASP A 211 4.02 -2.58 -1.77
CA ASP A 211 4.43 -2.05 -3.08
C ASP A 211 4.50 -3.17 -4.15
N ARG A 212 5.06 -4.34 -3.79
CA ARG A 212 5.10 -5.51 -4.69
C ARG A 212 3.70 -6.01 -5.06
N ARG A 213 2.77 -6.05 -4.11
CA ARG A 213 1.37 -6.43 -4.37
C ARG A 213 0.69 -5.43 -5.29
N ASP A 214 0.90 -4.14 -5.10
CA ASP A 214 0.26 -3.11 -5.92
C ASP A 214 0.77 -3.14 -7.37
N VAL A 215 2.06 -3.35 -7.57
CA VAL A 215 2.65 -3.61 -8.89
C VAL A 215 2.04 -4.86 -9.52
N TRP A 216 1.97 -5.96 -8.77
CA TRP A 216 1.39 -7.21 -9.26
C TRP A 216 -0.09 -7.03 -9.65
N ARG A 217 -0.88 -6.31 -8.85
CA ARG A 217 -2.30 -6.05 -9.12
C ARG A 217 -2.48 -5.27 -10.41
N ARG A 218 -1.75 -4.16 -10.58
CA ARG A 218 -1.80 -3.38 -11.83
C ARG A 218 -1.50 -4.25 -13.04
N ARG A 219 -0.49 -5.13 -12.93
CA ARG A 219 -0.14 -6.06 -14.01
C ARG A 219 -1.26 -7.07 -14.31
N GLN A 220 -1.95 -7.58 -13.29
CA GLN A 220 -3.08 -8.49 -13.49
C GLN A 220 -4.27 -7.78 -14.15
N ASP A 221 -4.56 -6.56 -13.75
CA ASP A 221 -5.63 -5.77 -14.35
C ASP A 221 -5.30 -5.45 -15.83
N GLU A 222 -4.07 -5.06 -16.14
CA GLU A 222 -3.60 -4.88 -17.53
C GLU A 222 -3.77 -6.15 -18.38
N LEU A 223 -3.38 -7.31 -17.85
CA LEU A 223 -3.51 -8.60 -18.55
C LEU A 223 -4.97 -8.98 -18.76
N ARG A 224 -5.85 -8.69 -17.79
CA ARG A 224 -7.29 -8.93 -17.91
C ARG A 224 -7.91 -8.02 -18.97
N ASP A 225 -7.59 -6.73 -18.95
CA ASP A 225 -8.07 -5.76 -19.94
C ASP A 225 -7.57 -6.11 -21.34
N GLU A 226 -6.31 -6.52 -21.47
CA GLU A 226 -5.75 -7.00 -22.75
C GLU A 226 -6.47 -8.27 -23.22
N HIS A 227 -6.72 -9.22 -22.33
CA HIS A 227 -7.47 -10.43 -22.67
C HIS A 227 -8.89 -10.12 -23.14
N GLU A 228 -9.60 -9.23 -22.45
CA GLU A 228 -10.95 -8.80 -22.82
C GLU A 228 -10.96 -8.07 -24.16
N ARG A 229 -10.02 -7.13 -24.39
CA ARG A 229 -9.85 -6.47 -25.69
C ARG A 229 -9.60 -7.48 -26.81
N ASN A 230 -8.77 -8.48 -26.56
CA ASN A 230 -8.47 -9.53 -27.54
C ASN A 230 -9.71 -10.40 -27.85
N ILE A 231 -10.55 -10.70 -26.85
CA ILE A 231 -11.83 -11.40 -27.05
C ILE A 231 -12.80 -10.56 -27.89
N LEU A 232 -12.98 -9.29 -27.54
CA LEU A 232 -13.86 -8.38 -28.28
C LEU A 232 -13.39 -8.19 -29.72
N ALA A 233 -12.09 -8.01 -29.94
CA ALA A 233 -11.53 -7.91 -31.28
C ALA A 233 -11.71 -9.22 -32.08
N LEU A 234 -11.58 -10.39 -31.46
CA LEU A 234 -11.84 -11.67 -32.12
C LEU A 234 -13.33 -11.79 -32.52
N LEU A 235 -14.24 -11.43 -31.61
CA LEU A 235 -15.68 -11.43 -31.84
C LEU A 235 -16.07 -10.53 -33.02
N ASP A 236 -15.57 -9.29 -33.02
CA ASP A 236 -15.83 -8.31 -34.07
C ASP A 236 -15.29 -8.78 -35.43
N ARG A 237 -14.06 -9.32 -35.48
CA ARG A 237 -13.51 -9.90 -36.71
C ARG A 237 -14.35 -11.05 -37.25
N GLN A 238 -14.82 -11.95 -36.38
CA GLN A 238 -15.66 -13.08 -36.77
C GLN A 238 -17.01 -12.62 -37.32
N GLU A 239 -17.62 -11.58 -36.73
CA GLU A 239 -18.86 -10.97 -37.20
C GLU A 239 -18.69 -10.31 -38.59
N GLN A 240 -17.64 -9.51 -38.77
CA GLN A 240 -17.37 -8.80 -40.02
C GLN A 240 -17.13 -9.73 -41.21
N LEU A 241 -16.64 -10.95 -40.96
CA LEU A 241 -16.38 -11.96 -41.99
C LEU A 241 -17.60 -12.77 -42.41
N ARG A 242 -18.73 -12.73 -41.66
CA ARG A 242 -19.90 -13.60 -41.93
C ARG A 242 -20.43 -13.45 -43.35
N ARG A 243 -20.72 -12.21 -43.75
CA ARG A 243 -21.26 -11.89 -45.07
C ARG A 243 -20.22 -12.16 -46.19
N PRO A 244 -18.98 -11.65 -46.11
CA PRO A 244 -17.94 -11.99 -47.09
C PRO A 244 -17.76 -13.49 -47.32
N VAL A 245 -17.78 -14.30 -46.25
CA VAL A 245 -17.63 -15.75 -46.33
C VAL A 245 -18.82 -16.41 -47.01
N THR A 246 -20.04 -15.97 -46.69
CA THR A 246 -21.26 -16.50 -47.31
C THR A 246 -21.29 -16.17 -48.81
N ASP A 247 -20.96 -14.92 -49.17
CA ASP A 247 -20.88 -14.46 -50.55
C ASP A 247 -19.76 -15.17 -51.34
N TRP A 248 -18.64 -15.46 -50.69
CA TRP A 248 -17.55 -16.23 -51.28
C TRP A 248 -17.94 -17.70 -51.50
N MET A 249 -18.56 -18.35 -50.52
CA MET A 249 -19.01 -19.74 -50.64
C MET A 249 -20.04 -19.92 -51.75
N LEU A 250 -20.98 -18.97 -51.88
CA LEU A 250 -21.96 -19.00 -52.96
C LEU A 250 -21.29 -18.83 -54.33
N ARG A 251 -20.36 -17.88 -54.47
CA ARG A 251 -19.69 -17.59 -55.74
C ARG A 251 -18.69 -18.65 -56.17
N GLU A 252 -17.77 -19.01 -55.29
CA GLU A 252 -16.62 -19.88 -55.62
C GLU A 252 -16.94 -21.36 -55.48
N ARG A 253 -17.89 -21.73 -54.60
CA ARG A 253 -18.25 -23.12 -54.34
C ARG A 253 -19.67 -23.46 -54.77
N GLY A 254 -20.49 -22.49 -55.19
CA GLY A 254 -21.89 -22.72 -55.55
C GLY A 254 -22.77 -23.16 -54.37
N LYS A 255 -22.32 -22.93 -53.13
CA LYS A 255 -22.95 -23.48 -51.92
C LYS A 255 -23.55 -22.38 -51.05
N GLN A 256 -24.84 -22.50 -50.76
CA GLN A 256 -25.50 -21.67 -49.75
C GLN A 256 -25.23 -22.24 -48.36
N VAL A 257 -24.47 -21.50 -47.55
CA VAL A 257 -23.96 -21.97 -46.26
C VAL A 257 -24.65 -21.31 -45.07
N VAL A 258 -24.50 -21.92 -43.90
CA VAL A 258 -24.94 -21.37 -42.61
C VAL A 258 -23.73 -21.15 -41.71
N VAL A 259 -23.62 -19.96 -41.12
CA VAL A 259 -22.58 -19.63 -40.14
C VAL A 259 -23.12 -19.84 -38.72
N ALA A 260 -22.54 -20.78 -37.98
CA ALA A 260 -23.09 -21.27 -36.72
C ALA A 260 -22.34 -20.72 -35.47
N ASP A 261 -22.65 -19.50 -35.04
CA ASP A 261 -21.95 -18.83 -33.90
C ASP A 261 -22.02 -19.59 -32.60
N LYS A 262 -23.15 -20.27 -32.35
CA LYS A 262 -23.38 -21.04 -31.13
C LYS A 262 -22.46 -22.25 -31.00
N GLU A 263 -21.71 -22.59 -32.06
CA GLU A 263 -20.78 -23.73 -32.08
C GLU A 263 -19.31 -23.33 -31.93
N ARG A 264 -19.02 -22.06 -31.65
CA ARG A 264 -17.68 -21.61 -31.28
C ARG A 264 -17.17 -22.42 -30.09
N SER A 265 -16.10 -23.16 -30.31
CA SER A 265 -15.57 -24.05 -29.28
C SER A 265 -14.11 -24.42 -29.56
N PRO A 266 -13.39 -25.00 -28.57
CA PRO A 266 -12.02 -25.45 -28.76
C PRO A 266 -11.84 -26.41 -29.95
N ARG A 267 -12.90 -27.16 -30.32
CA ARG A 267 -12.88 -28.09 -31.46
C ARG A 267 -12.60 -27.41 -32.81
N TRP A 268 -12.87 -26.11 -32.91
CA TRP A 268 -12.63 -25.26 -34.08
C TRP A 268 -11.61 -24.15 -33.80
N ALA A 269 -10.70 -24.37 -32.84
CA ALA A 269 -9.74 -23.35 -32.40
C ALA A 269 -10.42 -22.03 -31.99
N MET A 270 -11.63 -22.08 -31.43
CA MET A 270 -12.47 -20.91 -31.11
C MET A 270 -12.88 -20.05 -32.32
N GLY A 271 -12.72 -20.57 -33.55
CA GLY A 271 -13.32 -20.02 -34.76
C GLY A 271 -14.81 -20.36 -34.88
N VAL A 272 -15.48 -19.74 -35.86
CA VAL A 272 -16.90 -19.99 -36.14
C VAL A 272 -17.05 -20.95 -37.32
N PRO A 273 -17.65 -22.13 -37.15
CA PRO A 273 -17.82 -23.08 -38.25
C PRO A 273 -18.87 -22.64 -39.27
N VAL A 274 -18.65 -23.03 -40.52
CA VAL A 274 -19.48 -22.74 -41.69
C VAL A 274 -19.97 -24.06 -42.28
N HIS A 275 -21.28 -24.24 -42.35
CA HIS A 275 -21.90 -25.50 -42.71
C HIS A 275 -22.60 -25.46 -44.07
N PHE A 276 -22.58 -26.60 -44.77
CA PHE A 276 -23.48 -26.92 -45.88
C PHE A 276 -24.16 -28.26 -45.57
N GLY A 277 -25.45 -28.23 -45.26
CA GLY A 277 -26.11 -29.40 -44.68
C GLY A 277 -25.48 -29.78 -43.34
N GLN A 278 -25.03 -31.03 -43.19
CA GLN A 278 -24.33 -31.51 -41.99
C GLN A 278 -22.80 -31.39 -42.06
N GLU A 279 -22.25 -30.99 -43.20
CA GLU A 279 -20.80 -30.92 -43.42
C GLU A 279 -20.25 -29.54 -43.04
N VAL A 280 -19.11 -29.50 -42.35
CA VAL A 280 -18.35 -28.26 -42.09
C VAL A 280 -17.40 -28.03 -43.25
N LEU A 281 -17.58 -26.93 -43.97
CA LEU A 281 -16.76 -26.58 -45.12
C LEU A 281 -15.73 -25.49 -44.83
N GLY A 282 -15.91 -24.76 -43.73
CA GLY A 282 -14.95 -23.74 -43.35
C GLY A 282 -15.06 -23.28 -41.91
N VAL A 283 -14.06 -22.48 -41.50
CA VAL A 283 -13.99 -21.90 -40.16
C VAL A 283 -13.54 -20.45 -40.27
N ILE A 284 -14.32 -19.54 -39.69
CA ILE A 284 -14.05 -18.11 -39.68
C ILE A 284 -13.13 -17.76 -38.52
N SER A 285 -12.01 -17.10 -38.81
CA SER A 285 -11.05 -16.51 -37.88
C SER A 285 -10.78 -17.39 -36.65
N PRO A 286 -10.18 -18.59 -36.84
CA PRO A 286 -9.72 -19.41 -35.73
C PRO A 286 -8.60 -18.72 -34.96
N VAL A 287 -8.52 -18.95 -33.65
CA VAL A 287 -7.43 -18.45 -32.81
C VAL A 287 -6.15 -19.20 -33.16
N ALA A 288 -5.20 -18.49 -33.78
CA ALA A 288 -3.95 -19.07 -34.28
C ALA A 288 -3.22 -19.96 -33.26
N SER A 289 -3.10 -19.53 -32.00
CA SER A 289 -2.43 -20.32 -30.94
C SER A 289 -3.12 -21.64 -30.57
N ARG A 290 -4.33 -21.89 -31.07
CA ARG A 290 -5.09 -23.14 -30.88
C ARG A 290 -5.21 -23.97 -32.16
N VAL A 291 -4.67 -23.49 -33.28
CA VAL A 291 -4.81 -24.16 -34.58
C VAL A 291 -4.09 -25.50 -34.59
N ASP A 292 -2.88 -25.59 -34.03
CA ASP A 292 -2.10 -26.84 -34.02
C ASP A 292 -2.82 -27.98 -33.28
N ASP A 293 -3.43 -27.65 -32.13
CA ASP A 293 -4.20 -28.58 -31.29
C ASP A 293 -5.32 -29.30 -32.07
N VAL A 294 -5.88 -28.63 -33.08
CA VAL A 294 -7.00 -29.16 -33.88
C VAL A 294 -6.67 -29.23 -35.38
N ALA A 295 -5.40 -29.14 -35.76
CA ALA A 295 -5.00 -29.04 -37.17
C ALA A 295 -5.41 -30.27 -37.99
N HIS A 296 -5.59 -31.43 -37.34
CA HIS A 296 -6.14 -32.63 -37.98
C HIS A 296 -7.61 -32.51 -38.38
N ARG A 297 -8.42 -31.77 -37.62
CA ARG A 297 -9.83 -31.50 -37.94
C ARG A 297 -9.98 -30.38 -38.95
N LEU A 298 -9.04 -29.44 -38.93
CA LEU A 298 -9.00 -28.34 -39.89
C LEU A 298 -8.41 -28.78 -41.25
N ALA A 299 -7.89 -30.00 -41.36
CA ALA A 299 -7.43 -30.54 -42.63
C ALA A 299 -8.63 -30.79 -43.56
N GLY A 300 -8.67 -30.06 -44.67
CA GLY A 300 -9.75 -30.18 -45.67
C GLY A 300 -10.91 -29.19 -45.51
N VAL A 301 -10.87 -28.30 -44.51
CA VAL A 301 -11.81 -27.17 -44.41
C VAL A 301 -11.10 -25.87 -44.82
N THR A 302 -11.82 -24.94 -45.43
CA THR A 302 -11.27 -23.63 -45.79
C THR A 302 -11.33 -22.70 -44.58
N LEU A 303 -10.18 -22.18 -44.15
CA LEU A 303 -10.11 -21.18 -43.08
C LEU A 303 -10.25 -19.78 -43.66
N PHE A 304 -11.04 -18.93 -43.02
CA PHE A 304 -11.24 -17.56 -43.47
C PHE A 304 -10.56 -16.58 -42.51
N ALA A 305 -9.70 -15.74 -43.06
CA ALA A 305 -8.99 -14.68 -42.36
C ALA A 305 -9.40 -13.31 -42.91
N GLN A 306 -9.36 -12.28 -42.08
CA GLN A 306 -9.69 -10.91 -42.47
C GLN A 306 -8.51 -10.22 -43.19
N SER A 307 -7.28 -10.62 -42.88
CA SER A 307 -6.07 -10.00 -43.40
C SER A 307 -4.97 -11.01 -43.68
N ASN A 308 -3.99 -10.62 -44.51
CA ASN A 308 -2.78 -11.42 -44.73
C ASN A 308 -2.02 -11.69 -43.42
N ALA A 309 -1.92 -10.70 -42.53
CA ALA A 309 -1.28 -10.88 -41.23
C ALA A 309 -1.98 -11.90 -40.33
N GLU A 310 -3.31 -12.03 -40.43
CA GLU A 310 -4.04 -13.09 -39.74
C GLU A 310 -3.81 -14.45 -40.39
N ARG A 311 -3.85 -14.53 -41.72
CA ARG A 311 -3.49 -15.74 -42.46
C ARG A 311 -2.11 -16.23 -42.06
N ASP A 312 -1.11 -15.36 -42.04
CA ASP A 312 0.27 -15.73 -41.75
C ASP A 312 0.42 -16.28 -40.32
N ARG A 313 -0.31 -15.71 -39.35
CA ARG A 313 -0.39 -16.25 -37.98
C ARG A 313 -1.02 -17.65 -37.94
N ILE A 314 -2.12 -17.87 -38.66
CA ILE A 314 -2.80 -19.18 -38.72
C ILE A 314 -1.89 -20.22 -39.38
N VAL A 315 -1.26 -19.88 -40.50
CA VAL A 315 -0.39 -20.79 -41.25
C VAL A 315 0.89 -21.10 -40.47
N SER A 316 1.49 -20.11 -39.81
CA SER A 316 2.70 -20.32 -38.99
C SER A 316 2.44 -21.11 -37.70
N ALA A 317 1.18 -21.20 -37.25
CA ALA A 317 0.83 -21.92 -36.03
C ALA A 317 0.94 -23.44 -36.17
N THR A 318 0.98 -24.00 -37.37
CA THR A 318 1.10 -25.45 -37.57
C THR A 318 2.00 -25.80 -38.76
N ARG A 319 2.62 -26.98 -38.73
CA ARG A 319 3.38 -27.52 -39.87
C ARG A 319 2.48 -28.11 -40.95
N ARG A 320 1.19 -28.31 -40.67
CA ARG A 320 0.23 -28.83 -41.64
C ARG A 320 -0.14 -27.78 -42.66
N ARG A 321 -0.29 -28.20 -43.91
CA ARG A 321 -0.76 -27.30 -44.98
C ARG A 321 -2.26 -27.07 -44.82
N LEU A 322 -2.64 -25.84 -44.48
CA LEU A 322 -4.03 -25.40 -44.35
C LEU A 322 -4.40 -24.48 -45.51
N GLU A 323 -5.64 -24.59 -46.00
CA GLU A 323 -6.21 -23.64 -46.97
C GLU A 323 -6.73 -22.43 -46.19
N VAL A 324 -6.15 -21.24 -46.43
CA VAL A 324 -6.57 -20.01 -45.77
C VAL A 324 -6.89 -18.95 -46.82
N VAL A 325 -8.14 -18.49 -46.84
CA VAL A 325 -8.66 -17.45 -47.74
C VAL A 325 -8.76 -16.14 -46.98
N VAL A 326 -8.27 -15.05 -47.59
CA VAL A 326 -8.31 -13.71 -47.00
C VAL A 326 -9.46 -12.91 -47.62
N LEU A 327 -10.35 -12.39 -46.77
CA LEU A 327 -11.52 -11.59 -47.18
C LEU A 327 -11.55 -10.28 -46.39
N PRO A 328 -11.40 -9.10 -47.03
CA PRO A 328 -11.43 -7.82 -46.33
C PRO A 328 -12.84 -7.45 -45.86
N PRO A 329 -12.99 -6.69 -44.75
CA PRO A 329 -14.29 -6.22 -44.29
C PRO A 329 -14.88 -5.19 -45.28
N GLY A 330 -16.14 -5.35 -45.65
CA GLY A 330 -16.93 -4.34 -46.37
C GLY A 330 -16.74 -4.25 -47.90
N GLY A 331 -15.95 -5.12 -48.54
CA GLY A 331 -15.70 -5.04 -49.99
C GLY A 331 -15.86 -6.36 -50.71
N SER A 332 -16.62 -6.35 -51.81
CA SER A 332 -16.53 -7.35 -52.87
C SER A 332 -15.06 -7.56 -53.25
N THR A 333 -14.64 -8.81 -53.33
CA THR A 333 -13.27 -9.16 -53.71
C THR A 333 -12.91 -8.59 -55.08
N PRO A 334 -11.65 -8.12 -55.30
CA PRO A 334 -11.18 -7.72 -56.61
C PRO A 334 -11.26 -8.91 -57.58
N LYS A 335 -11.61 -8.63 -58.85
CA LYS A 335 -11.73 -9.64 -59.92
C LYS A 335 -10.40 -10.39 -60.10
N PRO A 336 -10.45 -11.72 -60.33
CA PRO A 336 -9.25 -12.47 -60.70
C PRO A 336 -8.76 -12.01 -62.08
N VAL A 337 -7.44 -11.95 -62.23
CA VAL A 337 -6.72 -11.69 -63.49
C VAL A 337 -6.84 -12.90 -64.41
#